data_AF-A0A7S2W078-F1
#
_entry.id   AF-A0A7S2W078-F1
#
_cell.length_a   1.000
_cell.length_b   1.000
_cell.length_c   1.000
_cell.angle_alpha   90.00
_cell.angle_beta   90.00
_cell.angle_gamma   90.00
#
_symmetry.space_group_name_H-M   'P 1'
#
loop_
_entity.id
_entity.type
_entity.pdbx_description
1 polymer ?
#
loop_
_entity_poly.entity_id
_entity_poly.type
_entity_poly.pdbx_seq_one_letter_code
_entity_poly.pdbx_strand_id
1 'polypeptide(L)'
;MCKVDVSPPIDGTRETAPSPQKTKSEEDWSGGNGILPGRASVGPLMLMATTPCFSVSYFHVVSKLDGDFLQLGRAFLKDGLFNTLRSIWPEPLDPVAWKLILGFMALQLFFMRCMPGKRFEATLTPKGNLPVYKANGFASYGA
;
A
#
# COMPACT_ATOMS: atom_id res chain seq x y z
N MET A 1 -18.25 -13.80 26.86
CA MET A 1 -17.82 -15.22 26.83
C MET A 1 -17.31 -15.54 25.43
N CYS A 2 -16.03 -15.28 25.17
CA CYS A 2 -15.36 -15.70 23.94
C CYS A 2 -15.03 -17.18 24.08
N LYS A 3 -15.67 -18.04 23.29
CA LYS A 3 -15.21 -19.42 23.15
C LYS A 3 -13.82 -19.36 22.51
N VAL A 4 -12.81 -19.78 23.26
CA VAL A 4 -11.51 -20.15 22.72
C VAL A 4 -11.75 -21.50 22.08
N ASP A 5 -12.02 -21.53 20.78
CA ASP A 5 -11.97 -22.77 20.02
C ASP A 5 -10.53 -23.28 20.05
N VAL A 6 -10.32 -24.26 20.92
CA VAL A 6 -9.12 -25.09 20.97
C VAL A 6 -9.06 -25.83 19.64
N SER A 7 -8.02 -25.55 18.84
CA SER A 7 -7.73 -26.29 17.61
C SER A 7 -7.71 -27.80 17.91
N PRO A 8 -8.29 -28.65 17.05
CA PRO A 8 -8.11 -30.09 17.17
C PRO A 8 -6.63 -30.45 16.99
N PRO A 9 -6.17 -31.58 17.58
CA PRO A 9 -4.78 -32.03 17.45
C PRO A 9 -4.45 -32.23 15.97
N ILE A 10 -3.29 -31.73 15.59
CA ILE A 10 -2.76 -31.78 14.23
C ILE A 10 -2.43 -33.24 13.94
N ASP A 11 -3.32 -33.91 13.20
CA ASP A 11 -3.15 -35.30 12.78
C ASP A 11 -1.86 -35.43 11.94
N GLY A 12 -1.00 -36.36 12.36
CA GLY A 12 0.40 -36.49 11.98
C GLY A 12 0.63 -37.12 10.60
N THR A 13 -0.19 -36.77 9.61
CA THR A 13 -0.11 -37.32 8.26
C THR A 13 -0.24 -36.22 7.20
N ARG A 14 0.71 -35.29 7.19
CA ARG A 14 1.14 -34.69 5.93
C ARG A 14 2.53 -35.21 5.65
N GLU A 15 2.59 -36.17 4.74
CA GLU A 15 3.81 -36.61 4.07
C GLU A 15 4.74 -35.43 3.87
N THR A 16 5.96 -35.60 4.37
CA THR A 16 7.13 -34.78 4.09
C THR A 16 7.38 -34.76 2.58
N ALA A 17 6.68 -33.89 1.86
CA ALA A 17 7.15 -33.46 0.56
C ALA A 17 8.51 -32.79 0.81
N PRO A 18 9.58 -33.18 0.08
CA PRO A 18 10.89 -32.56 0.27
C PRO A 18 10.71 -31.05 0.04
N SER A 19 11.01 -30.27 1.08
CA SER A 19 11.10 -28.82 0.95
C SER A 19 12.03 -28.55 -0.24
N PRO A 20 11.60 -27.79 -1.28
CA PRO A 20 12.53 -27.42 -2.33
C PRO A 20 13.67 -26.66 -1.66
N GLN A 21 14.83 -27.32 -1.56
CA GLN A 21 16.09 -26.69 -1.19
C GLN A 21 16.39 -25.68 -2.30
N LYS A 22 15.90 -24.43 -2.13
CA LYS A 22 16.18 -23.38 -3.08
C LYS A 22 17.36 -22.57 -2.57
N THR A 23 18.50 -22.93 -3.16
CA THR A 23 19.66 -22.09 -3.45
C THR A 23 19.37 -20.60 -3.35
N LYS A 24 20.24 -19.91 -2.59
CA LYS A 24 20.39 -18.46 -2.46
C LYS A 24 19.77 -17.69 -3.63
N SER A 25 18.60 -17.11 -3.39
CA SER A 25 18.09 -15.96 -4.11
C SER A 25 18.09 -14.77 -3.15
N GLU A 26 19.30 -14.40 -2.73
CA GLU A 26 19.62 -13.07 -2.15
C GLU A 26 19.90 -12.06 -3.27
N GLU A 27 19.36 -12.28 -4.47
CA GLU A 27 19.35 -11.26 -5.51
C GLU A 27 18.14 -10.37 -5.26
N ASP A 28 18.40 -9.21 -4.65
CA ASP A 28 17.43 -8.12 -4.56
C ASP A 28 16.82 -7.87 -5.94
N TRP A 29 15.49 -7.84 -6.05
CA TRP A 29 14.79 -7.51 -7.30
C TRP A 29 15.22 -6.14 -7.88
N SER A 30 15.77 -5.26 -7.03
CA SER A 30 16.36 -3.97 -7.40
C SER A 30 17.88 -4.01 -7.65
N GLY A 31 18.56 -5.09 -7.25
CA GLY A 31 20.01 -5.22 -7.15
C GLY A 31 20.75 -5.69 -8.41
N GLY A 32 20.08 -5.79 -9.56
CA GLY A 32 20.78 -6.15 -10.79
C GLY A 32 21.83 -5.09 -11.20
N ASN A 33 22.88 -5.50 -11.92
CA ASN A 33 23.79 -4.57 -12.63
C ASN A 33 23.07 -4.03 -13.88
N GLY A 34 22.69 -2.75 -13.86
CA GLY A 34 21.85 -2.17 -14.92
C GLY A 34 22.58 -1.12 -15.70
N ILE A 35 21.96 -0.69 -16.80
CA ILE A 35 22.55 0.26 -17.74
C ILE A 35 22.77 1.67 -17.14
N LEU A 36 22.07 2.01 -16.04
CA LEU A 36 22.15 3.33 -15.41
C LEU A 36 22.93 3.27 -14.08
N PRO A 37 23.99 4.09 -13.90
CA PRO A 37 24.68 4.20 -12.62
C PRO A 37 23.71 4.72 -11.55
N GLY A 38 23.63 4.03 -10.41
CA GLY A 38 22.78 4.43 -9.28
C GLY A 38 21.30 4.07 -9.40
N ARG A 39 20.91 3.19 -10.34
CA ARG A 39 19.48 2.79 -10.50
C ARG A 39 18.79 2.30 -9.23
N ALA A 40 19.53 1.65 -8.33
CA ALA A 40 19.00 1.09 -7.10
C ALA A 40 18.42 2.18 -6.17
N SER A 41 18.91 3.41 -6.28
CA SER A 41 18.44 4.54 -5.47
C SER A 41 17.71 5.59 -6.30
N VAL A 42 18.24 5.94 -7.47
CA VAL A 42 17.70 7.03 -8.31
C VAL A 42 16.33 6.66 -8.88
N GLY A 43 16.14 5.40 -9.31
CA GLY A 43 14.86 4.94 -9.86
C GLY A 43 13.74 5.03 -8.83
N PRO A 44 13.87 4.36 -7.66
CA PRO A 44 12.86 4.43 -6.61
C PRO A 44 12.60 5.85 -6.09
N LEU A 45 13.65 6.68 -5.94
CA LEU A 45 13.48 8.08 -5.50
C LEU A 45 12.71 8.91 -6.53
N MET A 46 13.01 8.76 -7.82
CA MET A 46 12.30 9.45 -8.90
C MET A 46 10.84 9.02 -8.96
N LEU A 47 10.55 7.74 -8.73
CA LEU A 47 9.19 7.22 -8.64
C LEU A 47 8.45 7.81 -7.43
N MET A 48 9.05 7.75 -6.23
CA MET A 48 8.49 8.30 -5.00
C MET A 48 8.20 9.80 -5.09
N ALA A 49 9.04 10.57 -5.79
CA ALA A 49 8.81 12.00 -6.00
C ALA A 49 7.75 12.28 -7.07
N THR A 50 7.77 11.55 -8.19
CA THR A 50 6.88 11.84 -9.33
C THR A 50 5.43 11.38 -9.10
N THR A 51 5.21 10.26 -8.41
CA THR A 51 3.86 9.72 -8.14
C THR A 51 2.94 10.71 -7.41
N PRO A 52 3.32 11.34 -6.27
CA PRO A 52 2.45 12.31 -5.60
C PRO A 52 2.26 13.57 -6.43
N CYS A 53 3.30 14.05 -7.13
CA CYS A 53 3.20 15.22 -8.00
C CYS A 53 2.18 15.00 -9.13
N PHE A 54 2.20 13.82 -9.76
CA PHE A 54 1.24 13.45 -10.78
C PHE A 54 -0.18 13.30 -10.22
N SER A 55 -0.33 12.61 -9.08
CA SER A 55 -1.65 12.41 -8.45
C SER A 55 -2.34 13.73 -8.10
N VAL A 56 -1.60 14.68 -7.50
CA VAL A 56 -2.12 16.01 -7.16
C VAL A 56 -2.48 16.81 -8.42
N SER A 57 -1.62 16.78 -9.45
CA SER A 57 -1.88 17.47 -10.72
C SER A 57 -3.11 16.92 -11.43
N TYR A 58 -3.27 15.58 -11.44
CA TYR A 58 -4.42 14.91 -12.03
C TYR A 58 -5.72 15.27 -11.29
N PHE A 59 -5.71 15.24 -9.96
CA PHE A 59 -6.87 15.64 -9.16
C PHE A 59 -7.28 17.09 -9.42
N HIS A 60 -6.31 18.00 -9.58
CA HIS A 60 -6.57 19.40 -9.91
C HIS A 60 -7.24 19.55 -11.29
N VAL A 61 -6.77 18.80 -12.30
CA VAL A 61 -7.38 18.82 -13.64
C VAL A 61 -8.83 18.39 -13.59
N VAL A 62 -9.13 17.30 -12.89
CA VAL A 62 -10.50 16.76 -12.81
C VAL A 62 -11.41 17.64 -11.96
N SER A 63 -10.90 18.26 -10.89
CA SER A 63 -11.73 19.03 -9.94
C SER A 63 -11.88 20.52 -10.28
N LYS A 64 -10.94 21.12 -11.03
CA LYS A 64 -10.88 22.56 -11.29
C LYS A 64 -10.81 22.95 -12.77
N LEU A 65 -10.35 22.06 -13.65
CA LEU A 65 -10.17 22.33 -15.09
C LEU A 65 -11.12 21.46 -15.95
N ASP A 66 -12.16 20.88 -15.37
CA ASP A 66 -13.16 20.04 -16.05
C ASP A 66 -12.57 18.91 -16.92
N GLY A 67 -11.36 18.43 -16.59
CA GLY A 67 -10.67 17.40 -17.36
C GLY A 67 -9.79 17.92 -18.51
N ASP A 68 -9.64 19.23 -18.71
CA ASP A 68 -8.81 19.80 -19.77
C ASP A 68 -7.31 19.82 -19.40
N PHE A 69 -6.58 18.82 -19.89
CA PHE A 69 -5.13 18.72 -19.74
C PHE A 69 -4.35 19.79 -20.51
N LEU A 70 -4.92 20.38 -21.57
CA LEU A 70 -4.25 21.43 -22.34
C LEU A 70 -4.12 22.70 -21.51
N GLN A 71 -5.13 23.00 -20.68
CA GLN A 71 -5.09 24.15 -19.78
C GLN A 71 -4.02 23.99 -18.69
N LEU A 72 -3.80 22.77 -18.17
CA LEU A 72 -2.69 22.47 -17.26
C LEU A 72 -1.33 22.67 -17.94
N GLY A 73 -1.17 22.19 -19.18
CA GLY A 73 0.06 22.40 -19.95
C GLY A 73 0.36 23.88 -20.19
N ARG A 74 -0.66 24.69 -20.49
CA ARG A 74 -0.53 26.16 -20.59
C ARG A 74 -0.12 26.80 -19.27
N ALA A 75 -0.68 26.34 -18.14
CA ALA A 75 -0.29 26.83 -16.82
C ALA A 75 1.19 26.52 -16.50
N PHE A 76 1.68 25.33 -16.86
CA PHE A 76 3.10 25.01 -16.70
C PHE A 76 4.02 25.86 -17.59
N LEU A 77 3.61 26.17 -18.82
CA LEU A 77 4.37 27.03 -19.73
C LEU A 77 4.39 28.50 -19.28
N LYS A 78 3.30 28.98 -18.66
CA LYS A 78 3.15 30.37 -18.25
C LYS A 78 3.82 30.66 -16.90
N ASP A 79 3.52 29.85 -15.89
CA ASP A 79 3.91 30.13 -14.49
C ASP A 79 5.13 29.30 -14.05
N GLY A 80 5.48 28.26 -14.82
CA GLY A 80 6.60 27.36 -14.57
C GLY A 80 6.22 26.13 -13.74
N LEU A 81 6.94 25.01 -13.95
CA LEU A 81 6.61 23.71 -13.33
C LEU A 81 6.47 23.78 -11.80
N PHE A 82 7.47 24.31 -11.10
CA PHE A 82 7.50 24.33 -9.64
C PHE A 82 6.49 25.30 -9.03
N ASN A 83 6.24 26.43 -9.67
CA ASN A 83 5.27 27.42 -9.18
C ASN A 83 3.84 26.88 -9.30
N THR A 84 3.50 26.27 -10.44
CA THR A 84 2.21 25.63 -10.66
C THR A 84 2.02 24.46 -9.70
N LEU A 85 3.06 23.66 -9.45
CA LEU A 85 2.97 22.54 -8.50
C LEU A 85 2.77 23.02 -7.06
N ARG A 86 3.45 24.12 -6.68
CA ARG A 86 3.31 24.76 -5.36
C ARG A 86 1.92 25.36 -5.17
N SER A 87 1.36 25.99 -6.20
CA SER A 87 0.03 26.64 -6.11
C SER A 87 -1.12 25.64 -6.03
N ILE A 88 -0.96 24.46 -6.62
CA ILE A 88 -1.96 23.39 -6.59
C ILE A 88 -1.90 22.59 -5.27
N TRP A 89 -0.76 22.62 -4.57
CA TRP A 89 -0.54 21.76 -3.40
C TRP A 89 -1.53 22.08 -2.26
N PRO A 90 -2.26 21.08 -1.72
CA PRO A 90 -3.21 21.33 -0.64
C PRO A 90 -2.51 21.68 0.68
N GLU A 91 -3.23 22.39 1.56
CA GLU A 91 -2.72 22.72 2.90
C GLU A 91 -2.47 21.42 3.71
N PRO A 92 -1.24 21.17 4.19
CA PRO A 92 -0.89 19.90 4.82
C PRO A 92 -1.56 19.65 6.18
N LEU A 93 -1.98 20.71 6.88
CA LEU A 93 -2.44 20.65 8.27
C LEU A 93 -3.88 21.16 8.46
N ASP A 94 -4.80 20.77 7.57
CA ASP A 94 -6.22 21.04 7.77
C ASP A 94 -6.79 20.21 8.96
N PRO A 95 -7.23 20.83 10.06
CA PRO A 95 -7.76 20.12 11.21
C PRO A 95 -9.02 19.28 10.89
N VAL A 96 -9.82 19.70 9.91
CA VAL A 96 -11.04 18.97 9.53
C VAL A 96 -10.67 17.68 8.79
N ALA A 97 -9.80 17.77 7.79
CA ALA A 97 -9.28 16.60 7.08
C ALA A 97 -8.63 15.58 8.03
N TRP A 98 -7.80 16.02 8.97
CA TRP A 98 -7.15 15.13 9.93
C TRP A 98 -8.15 14.43 10.87
N LYS A 99 -9.20 15.12 11.32
CA LYS A 99 -10.27 14.50 12.12
C LYS A 99 -10.98 13.38 11.35
N LEU A 100 -11.27 13.61 10.07
CA LEU A 100 -11.93 12.63 9.21
C LEU A 100 -11.01 11.42 8.93
N ILE A 101 -9.75 11.67 8.55
CA ILE A 101 -8.78 10.61 8.26
C ILE A 101 -8.51 9.77 9.52
N LEU A 102 -8.24 10.40 10.66
CA LEU A 102 -7.99 9.68 11.91
C LEU A 102 -9.23 8.95 12.42
N GLY A 103 -10.41 9.57 12.33
CA GLY A 103 -11.67 8.92 12.68
C GLY A 103 -11.93 7.69 11.83
N PHE A 104 -11.74 7.79 10.52
CA PHE A 104 -11.89 6.66 9.60
C PHE A 104 -10.84 5.58 9.86
N MET A 105 -9.56 5.93 10.05
CA MET A 105 -8.51 4.95 10.37
C MET A 105 -8.79 4.19 11.67
N ALA A 106 -9.25 4.89 12.72
CA ALA A 106 -9.63 4.27 13.98
C ALA A 106 -10.81 3.31 13.82
N LEU A 107 -11.82 3.70 13.03
CA LEU A 107 -12.96 2.84 12.71
C LEU A 107 -12.53 1.58 11.93
N GLN A 108 -11.69 1.74 10.90
CA GLN A 108 -11.17 0.61 10.12
C GLN A 108 -10.35 -0.34 10.99
N LEU A 109 -9.50 0.20 11.86
CA LEU A 109 -8.74 -0.61 12.81
C LEU A 109 -9.65 -1.36 13.80
N PHE A 110 -10.70 -0.70 14.27
CA PHE A 110 -11.70 -1.31 15.13
C PHE A 110 -12.40 -2.48 14.42
N PHE A 111 -12.82 -2.34 13.17
CA PHE A 111 -13.43 -3.43 12.40
C PHE A 111 -12.45 -4.58 12.15
N MET A 112 -11.21 -4.26 11.75
CA MET A 112 -10.16 -5.27 11.56
C MET A 112 -9.91 -6.09 12.82
N ARG A 113 -9.97 -5.47 14.00
CA ARG A 113 -9.74 -6.17 15.28
C ARG A 113 -10.98 -6.90 15.79
N CYS A 114 -12.11 -6.20 15.87
CA CYS A 114 -13.29 -6.63 16.64
C CYS A 114 -14.23 -7.54 15.85
N MET A 115 -14.37 -7.39 14.53
CA MET A 115 -15.32 -8.22 13.79
C MET A 115 -14.92 -9.68 13.76
N PRO A 116 -15.84 -10.65 13.90
CA PRO A 116 -15.51 -12.06 13.75
C PRO A 116 -15.05 -12.36 12.32
N GLY A 117 -14.12 -13.31 12.18
CA GLY A 117 -13.58 -13.70 10.88
C GLY A 117 -12.85 -15.03 10.99
N LYS A 118 -12.85 -15.81 9.91
CA LYS A 118 -12.17 -17.11 9.86
C LYS A 118 -10.65 -16.89 9.90
N ARG A 119 -9.94 -17.74 10.63
CA ARG A 119 -8.47 -17.75 10.60
C ARG A 119 -7.99 -18.34 9.27
N PHE A 120 -6.99 -17.69 8.67
CA PHE A 120 -6.36 -18.09 7.41
C PHE A 120 -4.86 -18.14 7.62
N GLU A 121 -4.26 -19.32 7.42
CA GLU A 121 -2.82 -19.53 7.50
C GLU A 121 -2.24 -19.40 6.11
N ALA A 122 -1.26 -18.51 5.93
CA ALA A 122 -0.60 -18.36 4.63
C ALA A 122 0.54 -19.37 4.48
N THR A 123 1.21 -19.32 3.33
CA THR A 123 2.38 -20.16 3.07
C THR A 123 3.50 -19.89 4.07
N LEU A 124 4.23 -20.95 4.42
CA LEU A 124 5.40 -20.83 5.28
C LEU A 124 6.43 -19.91 4.61
N THR A 125 6.86 -18.87 5.32
CA THR A 125 7.93 -18.01 4.81
C THR A 125 9.24 -18.79 4.75
N PRO A 126 10.20 -18.40 3.90
CA PRO A 126 11.53 -19.02 3.87
C PRO A 126 12.27 -18.99 5.22
N LYS A 127 11.88 -18.08 6.12
CA LYS A 127 12.39 -17.96 7.49
C LYS A 127 11.65 -18.84 8.51
N GLY A 128 10.73 -19.69 8.06
CA GLY A 128 9.98 -20.61 8.92
C GLY A 128 8.81 -19.98 9.69
N ASN A 129 8.50 -18.70 9.49
CA ASN A 129 7.36 -18.05 10.12
C ASN A 129 6.07 -18.35 9.35
N LEU A 130 5.03 -18.86 10.04
CA LEU A 130 3.70 -19.10 9.49
C LEU A 130 2.77 -17.93 9.86
N PRO A 131 2.45 -17.01 8.92
CA PRO A 131 1.60 -15.89 9.24
C PRO A 131 0.13 -16.33 9.31
N VAL A 132 -0.53 -15.99 10.42
CA VAL A 132 -1.95 -16.27 10.67
C VAL A 132 -2.73 -14.96 10.53
N TYR A 133 -3.63 -14.91 9.55
CA TYR A 133 -4.49 -13.77 9.24
C TYR A 133 -5.94 -14.04 9.65
N LYS A 134 -6.73 -12.96 9.77
CA LYS A 134 -8.17 -13.02 10.02
C LYS A 134 -8.92 -12.50 8.80
N ALA A 135 -9.69 -13.36 8.15
CA ALA A 135 -10.46 -13.01 6.96
C ALA A 135 -11.81 -12.41 7.36
N ASN A 136 -11.85 -11.08 7.54
CA ASN A 136 -13.06 -10.30 7.90
C ASN A 136 -13.39 -9.18 6.92
N GLY A 137 -12.80 -9.17 5.72
CA GLY A 137 -13.00 -8.09 4.73
C GLY A 137 -14.47 -7.89 4.34
N PHE A 138 -15.18 -8.96 3.96
CA PHE A 138 -16.60 -8.88 3.58
C PHE A 138 -17.50 -8.40 4.73
N ALA A 139 -17.26 -8.90 5.94
CA ALA A 139 -18.00 -8.45 7.13
C ALA A 139 -17.73 -6.97 7.42
N SER A 140 -16.50 -6.51 7.25
CA SER A 140 -16.10 -5.12 7.49
C SER A 140 -16.62 -4.15 6.42
N TYR A 141 -16.88 -4.63 5.20
CA TYR A 141 -17.45 -3.82 4.11
C TYR A 141 -18.97 -3.67 4.21
N GLY A 142 -19.67 -4.72 4.67
CA GLY A 142 -21.13 -4.77 4.69
C GLY A 142 -21.80 -4.33 6.00
N ALA A 143 -21.04 -4.02 7.05
CA ALA A 143 -21.57 -3.53 8.33
C ALA A 143 -21.67 -2.00 8.37
#